data_AF-A0A9P5YBT2-F1
#
_entry.id   AF-A0A9P5YBT2-F1
#
_cell.length_a   1.000
_cell.length_b   1.000
_cell.length_c   1.000
_cell.angle_alpha   90.00
_cell.angle_beta   90.00
_cell.angle_gamma   90.00
#
_symmetry.space_group_name_H-M   'P 1'
#
loop_
_entity.id
_entity.type
_entity.pdbx_description
1 polymer ?
#
loop_
_entity_poly.entity_id
_entity_poly.type
_entity_poly.pdbx_seq_one_letter_code
_entity_poly.pdbx_strand_id
1 'polypeptide(L)'
;MPIHLLQQIFTSRNGSITYNKFRGGGPPPIDAGSDGDIYVNTLPNACQVFVRYESGWEEWPGIYRSKEEWKEAGGAPMNASRSYLFLHPADSSRVVWCTRSGVIWYPKSGLYCTKKILFESINFTGRSFISARELIDLKCPSECANTDTPADGEKSLGRGMVRDGAYQEHLSIGVSGQTQSERIQDSPASLIVQEGLCVSDAYSCTPIRGHEDSELSLTLVEIVRNYSLPPTPPPSEGDPSPSTTPSHTAPILYLGTTSNVSDDRIIDLDLKKAEALASKALHIRDEFMERSQSLKRRRVDLEHNERENSIRAEELRLLKKRRFSELVEAQEKACIRMRQYTQKLDETEKEIVTFETLCEAREESLIKEREEIIRIENVIELWDSF
;
A
#
# COMPACT_ATOMS: atom_id res chain seq x y z
N MET A 1 12.83 -24.81 -22.43
CA MET A 1 13.50 -24.15 -21.29
C MET A 1 12.84 -24.61 -20.00
N PRO A 2 13.57 -24.77 -18.90
CA PRO A 2 12.96 -25.13 -17.62
C PRO A 2 11.97 -24.05 -17.17
N ILE A 3 10.81 -24.48 -16.69
CA ILE A 3 9.80 -23.60 -16.08
C ILE A 3 9.86 -23.84 -14.58
N HIS A 4 10.11 -22.79 -13.81
CA HIS A 4 10.08 -22.86 -12.36
C HIS A 4 8.65 -22.62 -11.86
N LEU A 5 8.18 -23.51 -11.00
CA LEU A 5 6.85 -23.46 -10.39
C LEU A 5 6.96 -23.09 -8.92
N LEU A 6 6.19 -22.09 -8.50
CA LEU A 6 6.02 -21.73 -7.09
C LEU A 6 4.52 -21.66 -6.76
N GLN A 7 4.06 -22.51 -5.86
CA GLN A 7 2.69 -22.48 -5.38
C GLN A 7 2.51 -21.40 -4.31
N GLN A 8 1.44 -20.62 -4.40
CA GLN A 8 1.10 -19.55 -3.45
C GLN A 8 -0.38 -19.66 -3.04
N ILE A 9 -0.70 -19.13 -1.86
CA ILE A 9 -2.06 -19.18 -1.30
C ILE A 9 -2.40 -17.79 -0.76
N PHE A 10 -3.63 -17.34 -0.96
CA PHE A 10 -4.17 -16.17 -0.26
C PHE A 10 -5.59 -16.43 0.25
N THR A 11 -5.96 -15.73 1.33
CA THR A 11 -7.31 -15.83 1.91
C THR A 11 -8.27 -14.88 1.19
N SER A 12 -9.37 -15.43 0.69
CA SER A 12 -10.52 -14.71 0.12
C SER A 12 -11.71 -14.76 1.07
N ARG A 13 -12.77 -14.00 0.77
CA ARG A 13 -14.05 -14.06 1.50
C ARG A 13 -14.70 -15.44 1.46
N ASN A 14 -14.45 -16.19 0.38
CA ASN A 14 -15.05 -17.49 0.13
C ASN A 14 -14.13 -18.67 0.50
N GLY A 15 -13.01 -18.41 1.20
CA GLY A 15 -12.01 -19.42 1.58
C GLY A 15 -10.60 -19.10 1.07
N SER A 16 -9.68 -20.04 1.23
CA SER A 16 -8.32 -19.92 0.69
C SER A 16 -8.29 -20.25 -0.80
N ILE A 17 -7.69 -19.38 -1.60
CA ILE A 17 -7.47 -19.59 -3.03
C ILE A 17 -5.98 -19.86 -3.24
N THR A 18 -5.69 -21.00 -3.86
CA THR A 18 -4.34 -21.40 -4.26
C THR A 18 -4.13 -21.06 -5.72
N TYR A 19 -2.96 -20.51 -6.05
CA TYR A 19 -2.55 -20.22 -7.42
C TYR A 19 -1.07 -20.53 -7.59
N ASN A 20 -0.69 -20.83 -8.83
CA ASN A 20 0.67 -21.11 -9.22
C ASN A 20 1.31 -19.87 -9.84
N LYS A 21 2.59 -19.70 -9.55
CA LYS A 21 3.46 -18.74 -10.19
C LYS A 21 4.51 -19.46 -11.00
N PHE A 22 4.42 -19.29 -12.31
CA PHE A 22 5.36 -19.83 -13.28
C PHE A 22 6.42 -18.77 -13.61
N ARG A 23 7.67 -19.20 -13.78
CA ARG A 23 8.73 -18.39 -14.36
C ARG A 23 9.42 -19.16 -15.48
N GLY A 24 9.50 -18.57 -16.66
CA GLY A 24 10.11 -19.20 -17.82
C GLY A 24 10.46 -18.18 -18.89
N GLY A 25 11.35 -18.56 -19.80
CA GLY A 25 11.68 -17.75 -20.96
C GLY A 25 10.66 -17.93 -22.07
N GLY A 26 10.07 -16.84 -22.56
CA GLY A 26 9.12 -16.81 -23.66
C GLY A 26 7.66 -16.66 -23.20
N PRO A 27 6.71 -16.68 -24.14
CA PRO A 27 5.28 -16.63 -23.82
C PRO A 27 4.85 -17.89 -23.03
N PRO A 28 3.82 -17.78 -22.19
CA PRO A 28 3.31 -18.92 -21.44
C PRO A 28 2.79 -20.02 -22.38
N PRO A 29 2.99 -21.32 -22.05
CA PRO A 29 2.36 -22.40 -22.80
C PRO A 29 0.84 -22.33 -22.74
N ILE A 30 0.17 -22.53 -23.88
CA ILE A 30 -1.30 -22.38 -24.02
C ILE A 30 -2.06 -23.30 -23.07
N ASP A 31 -1.54 -24.50 -22.83
CA ASP A 31 -2.21 -25.54 -22.04
C ASP A 31 -1.76 -25.58 -20.57
N ALA A 32 -0.91 -24.63 -20.14
CA ALA A 32 -0.41 -24.58 -18.77
C ALA A 32 -1.27 -23.71 -17.85
N GLY A 33 -1.35 -24.10 -16.59
CA GLY A 33 -1.93 -23.34 -15.50
C GLY A 33 -3.44 -23.50 -15.33
N SER A 34 -3.95 -22.95 -14.23
CA SER A 34 -5.37 -22.82 -13.88
C SER A 34 -5.74 -21.33 -13.76
N ASP A 35 -7.02 -21.02 -13.80
CA ASP A 35 -7.51 -19.64 -13.66
C ASP A 35 -7.00 -18.97 -12.38
N GLY A 36 -6.37 -17.81 -12.55
CA GLY A 36 -5.73 -17.04 -11.47
C GLY A 36 -4.22 -17.29 -11.36
N ASP A 37 -3.67 -18.26 -12.10
CA ASP A 37 -2.23 -18.47 -12.15
C ASP A 37 -1.51 -17.30 -12.83
N ILE A 38 -0.27 -17.06 -12.41
CA ILE A 38 0.57 -15.97 -12.90
C ILE A 38 1.80 -16.55 -13.59
N TYR A 39 2.09 -16.08 -14.79
CA TYR A 39 3.33 -16.41 -15.51
C TYR A 39 4.19 -15.16 -15.67
N VAL A 40 5.47 -15.26 -15.33
CA VAL A 40 6.45 -14.18 -15.52
C VAL A 40 7.44 -14.60 -16.61
N ASN A 41 7.45 -13.88 -17.73
CA ASN A 41 8.43 -14.06 -18.78
C ASN A 41 9.77 -13.49 -18.31
N THR A 42 10.78 -14.36 -18.20
CA THR A 42 12.12 -14.01 -17.71
C THR A 42 13.13 -13.79 -18.84
N LEU A 43 12.69 -13.69 -20.10
CA LEU A 43 13.60 -13.32 -21.19
C LEU A 43 14.20 -11.94 -20.94
N PRO A 44 15.50 -11.75 -21.23
CA PRO A 44 16.13 -10.44 -21.16
C PRO A 44 15.33 -9.41 -21.97
N ASN A 45 15.02 -8.26 -21.36
CA ASN A 45 14.25 -7.16 -21.96
C ASN A 45 12.76 -7.40 -22.20
N ALA A 46 12.20 -8.54 -21.82
CA ALA A 46 10.80 -8.86 -22.05
C ALA A 46 10.04 -9.17 -20.76
N CYS A 47 10.37 -8.51 -19.63
CA CYS A 47 9.73 -8.66 -18.31
C CYS A 47 8.20 -8.42 -18.38
N GLN A 48 7.49 -9.41 -18.90
CA GLN A 48 6.07 -9.44 -19.16
C GLN A 48 5.43 -10.35 -18.13
N VAL A 49 4.24 -9.96 -17.69
CA VAL A 49 3.47 -10.70 -16.71
C VAL A 49 2.18 -11.11 -17.40
N PHE A 50 1.84 -12.38 -17.31
CA PHE A 50 0.60 -12.93 -17.84
C PHE A 50 -0.23 -13.50 -16.69
N VAL A 51 -1.53 -13.42 -16.84
CA VAL A 51 -2.51 -14.01 -15.92
C VAL A 51 -3.35 -15.01 -16.68
N ARG A 52 -3.59 -16.17 -16.09
CA ARG A 52 -4.49 -17.17 -16.67
C ARG A 52 -5.94 -16.82 -16.33
N TYR A 53 -6.75 -16.69 -17.35
CA TYR A 53 -8.21 -16.63 -17.27
C TYR A 53 -8.80 -17.79 -18.08
N GLU A 54 -10.12 -17.97 -17.97
CA GLU A 54 -10.89 -18.92 -18.78
C GLU A 54 -10.66 -18.74 -20.30
N SER A 55 -10.46 -17.49 -20.75
CA SER A 55 -10.14 -17.12 -22.14
C SER A 55 -8.71 -17.49 -22.58
N GLY A 56 -7.83 -17.85 -21.64
CA GLY A 56 -6.41 -18.09 -21.88
C GLY A 56 -5.50 -17.14 -21.10
N TRP A 57 -4.25 -17.05 -21.53
CA TRP A 57 -3.27 -16.14 -20.93
C TRP A 57 -3.45 -14.72 -21.43
N GLU A 58 -3.66 -13.77 -20.52
CA GLU A 58 -3.77 -12.35 -20.83
C GLU A 58 -2.56 -11.59 -20.25
N GLU A 59 -1.91 -10.76 -21.08
CA GLU A 59 -0.77 -9.94 -20.66
C GLU A 59 -1.22 -8.77 -19.78
N TRP A 60 -0.61 -8.62 -18.62
CA TRP A 60 -0.80 -7.49 -17.72
C TRP A 60 0.02 -6.29 -18.22
N PRO A 61 -0.60 -5.22 -18.74
CA PRO A 61 0.13 -4.09 -19.32
C PRO A 61 0.88 -3.30 -18.25
N GLY A 62 0.38 -3.27 -17.01
CA GLY A 62 0.93 -2.49 -15.91
C GLY A 62 -0.16 -1.72 -15.17
N ILE A 63 0.20 -0.53 -14.69
CA ILE A 63 -0.66 0.29 -13.82
C ILE A 63 -0.85 1.68 -14.43
N TYR A 64 -2.12 2.04 -14.62
CA TYR A 64 -2.52 3.41 -14.92
C TYR A 64 -2.82 4.19 -13.63
N ARG A 65 -2.52 5.49 -13.66
CA ARG A 65 -2.76 6.44 -12.58
C ARG A 65 -4.27 6.67 -12.41
N SER A 66 -5.00 6.89 -13.49
CA SER A 66 -6.47 7.05 -13.50
C SER A 66 -7.16 6.14 -14.51
N LYS A 67 -8.50 6.09 -14.44
CA LYS A 67 -9.33 5.34 -15.39
C LYS A 67 -9.41 6.07 -16.73
N GLU A 68 -9.37 7.40 -16.68
CA GLU A 68 -9.48 8.31 -17.81
C GLU A 68 -8.25 8.17 -18.72
N GLU A 69 -7.05 8.16 -18.15
CA GLU A 69 -5.80 7.99 -18.89
C GLU A 69 -5.70 6.60 -19.56
N TRP A 70 -6.28 5.55 -18.95
CA TRP A 70 -6.37 4.24 -19.58
C TRP A 70 -7.24 4.29 -20.85
N LYS A 71 -8.36 5.02 -20.80
CA LYS A 71 -9.23 5.21 -21.98
C LYS A 71 -8.52 6.00 -23.07
N GLU A 72 -7.79 7.04 -22.69
CA GLU A 72 -7.00 7.87 -23.63
C GLU A 72 -5.89 7.08 -24.32
N ALA A 73 -5.26 6.13 -23.62
CA ALA A 73 -4.23 5.26 -24.17
C ALA A 73 -4.74 4.23 -25.20
N GLY A 74 -5.99 4.35 -25.67
CA GLY A 74 -6.59 3.42 -26.62
C GLY A 74 -6.90 2.06 -25.99
N GLY A 75 -7.03 2.01 -24.65
CA GLY A 75 -7.52 0.83 -23.96
C GLY A 75 -8.82 0.37 -24.62
N ALA A 76 -8.79 -0.80 -25.24
CA ALA A 76 -9.94 -1.31 -25.97
C ALA A 76 -11.16 -1.34 -25.01
N PRO A 77 -12.38 -1.12 -25.52
CA PRO A 77 -13.60 -1.45 -24.79
C PRO A 77 -13.74 -2.99 -24.71
N MET A 78 -12.77 -3.67 -24.09
CA MET A 78 -12.86 -5.07 -23.75
C MET A 78 -13.90 -5.19 -22.65
N ASN A 79 -15.13 -5.52 -23.04
CA ASN A 79 -16.28 -5.88 -22.23
C ASN A 79 -16.41 -5.04 -20.94
N ALA A 80 -17.35 -4.08 -20.95
CA ALA A 80 -17.65 -3.02 -19.97
C ALA A 80 -17.62 -3.32 -18.45
N SER A 81 -17.20 -4.50 -18.01
CA SER A 81 -17.10 -4.96 -16.62
C SER A 81 -15.68 -5.22 -16.11
N ARG A 82 -14.62 -5.25 -16.94
CA ARG A 82 -13.25 -5.41 -16.41
C ARG A 82 -12.59 -4.04 -16.24
N SER A 83 -12.40 -3.66 -14.99
CA SER A 83 -11.66 -2.47 -14.58
C SER A 83 -10.32 -2.34 -15.33
N TYR A 84 -9.74 -1.15 -15.37
CA TYR A 84 -8.32 -0.88 -15.72
C TYR A 84 -7.31 -1.58 -14.77
N LEU A 85 -7.74 -2.62 -14.07
CA LEU A 85 -7.06 -3.45 -13.09
C LEU A 85 -7.32 -4.90 -13.48
N PHE A 86 -6.29 -5.73 -13.44
CA PHE A 86 -6.38 -7.18 -13.65
C PHE A 86 -6.92 -7.81 -12.38
N LEU A 87 -8.21 -8.13 -12.36
CA LEU A 87 -8.90 -8.71 -11.21
C LEU A 87 -8.69 -10.23 -11.17
N HIS A 88 -8.63 -10.82 -9.99
CA HIS A 88 -8.57 -12.27 -9.88
C HIS A 88 -9.87 -12.91 -10.40
N PRO A 89 -9.82 -13.98 -11.23
CA PRO A 89 -11.02 -14.57 -11.84
C PRO A 89 -12.03 -15.09 -10.81
N ALA A 90 -11.56 -15.71 -9.74
CA ALA A 90 -12.40 -16.16 -8.63
C ALA A 90 -12.64 -15.11 -7.52
N ASP A 91 -11.93 -13.97 -7.51
CA ASP A 91 -12.03 -12.96 -6.44
C ASP A 91 -11.82 -11.53 -6.93
N SER A 92 -12.92 -10.86 -7.25
CA SER A 92 -12.95 -9.45 -7.68
C SER A 92 -12.35 -8.43 -6.69
N SER A 93 -12.09 -8.82 -5.43
CA SER A 93 -11.44 -7.97 -4.43
C SER A 93 -9.92 -7.98 -4.53
N ARG A 94 -9.34 -8.83 -5.38
CA ARG A 94 -7.90 -8.98 -5.58
C ARG A 94 -7.51 -8.47 -6.96
N VAL A 95 -6.33 -7.85 -7.04
CA VAL A 95 -5.75 -7.34 -8.27
C VAL A 95 -4.31 -7.79 -8.41
N VAL A 96 -3.84 -8.00 -9.65
CA VAL A 96 -2.41 -8.23 -9.87
C VAL A 96 -1.62 -7.00 -9.46
N TRP A 97 -0.57 -7.22 -8.69
CA TRP A 97 0.34 -6.16 -8.25
C TRP A 97 1.77 -6.68 -8.16
N CYS A 98 2.74 -5.77 -8.30
CA CYS A 98 4.15 -6.08 -8.11
C CYS A 98 4.66 -5.53 -6.78
N THR A 99 4.99 -6.41 -5.82
CA THR A 99 5.69 -6.10 -4.56
C THR A 99 7.19 -6.34 -4.69
N ARG A 100 7.98 -6.00 -3.65
CA ARG A 100 9.44 -6.24 -3.63
C ARG A 100 9.79 -7.72 -3.83
N SER A 101 8.97 -8.63 -3.32
CA SER A 101 9.13 -10.08 -3.45
C SER A 101 8.61 -10.66 -4.78
N GLY A 102 7.93 -9.85 -5.60
CA GLY A 102 7.53 -10.18 -6.96
C GLY A 102 6.07 -9.87 -7.27
N VAL A 103 5.53 -10.49 -8.32
CA VAL A 103 4.10 -10.36 -8.69
C VAL A 103 3.22 -11.26 -7.82
N ILE A 104 2.13 -10.71 -7.27
CA ILE A 104 1.15 -11.37 -6.39
C ILE A 104 -0.29 -10.84 -6.60
N TRP A 105 -1.28 -11.50 -5.99
CA TRP A 105 -2.67 -11.04 -5.87
C TRP A 105 -2.89 -10.14 -4.65
N TYR A 106 -2.95 -8.83 -4.87
CA TYR A 106 -3.01 -7.82 -3.82
C TYR A 106 -4.45 -7.33 -3.54
N PRO A 107 -4.82 -6.99 -2.29
CA PRO A 107 -6.14 -6.45 -1.98
C PRO A 107 -6.40 -5.12 -2.70
N LYS A 108 -7.53 -5.03 -3.41
CA LYS A 108 -7.96 -3.82 -4.13
C LYS A 108 -8.13 -2.61 -3.21
N SER A 109 -8.56 -2.83 -1.96
CA SER A 109 -8.72 -1.77 -0.96
C SER A 109 -7.40 -1.08 -0.57
N GLY A 110 -6.29 -1.81 -0.55
CA GLY A 110 -4.96 -1.25 -0.27
C GLY A 110 -4.34 -0.49 -1.44
N LEU A 111 -4.84 -0.75 -2.66
CA LEU A 111 -4.28 -0.25 -3.90
C LEU A 111 -4.27 1.29 -3.98
N TYR A 112 -5.27 1.96 -3.41
CA TYR A 112 -5.38 3.42 -3.46
C TYR A 112 -4.17 4.09 -2.81
N CYS A 113 -3.82 3.67 -1.58
CA CYS A 113 -2.67 4.22 -0.86
C CYS A 113 -1.36 3.90 -1.58
N THR A 114 -1.17 2.67 -2.05
CA THR A 114 0.07 2.27 -2.73
C THR A 114 0.24 2.98 -4.08
N LYS A 115 -0.84 3.13 -4.87
CA LYS A 115 -0.82 3.93 -6.11
C LYS A 115 -0.49 5.38 -5.83
N LYS A 116 -1.13 5.96 -4.81
CA LYS A 116 -0.88 7.34 -4.41
C LYS A 116 0.60 7.55 -4.09
N ILE A 117 1.18 6.70 -3.24
CA ILE A 117 2.62 6.75 -2.89
C ILE A 117 3.49 6.60 -4.14
N LEU A 118 3.18 5.61 -4.99
CA LEU A 118 3.95 5.33 -6.20
C LEU A 118 3.98 6.52 -7.16
N PHE A 119 2.82 7.12 -7.46
CA PHE A 119 2.69 8.23 -8.41
C PHE A 119 2.95 9.62 -7.82
N GLU A 120 2.87 9.80 -6.49
CA GLU A 120 3.22 11.06 -5.80
C GLU A 120 4.68 11.10 -5.33
N SER A 121 5.41 9.97 -5.38
CA SER A 121 6.84 9.97 -5.07
C SER A 121 7.59 10.95 -5.99
N ILE A 122 8.48 11.74 -5.39
CA ILE A 122 9.16 12.91 -6.01
C ILE A 122 9.90 12.57 -7.32
N ASN A 123 10.20 11.29 -7.55
CA ASN A 123 10.94 10.80 -8.70
C ASN A 123 10.05 10.33 -9.88
N PHE A 124 8.72 10.25 -9.71
CA PHE A 124 7.82 9.80 -10.79
C PHE A 124 7.23 10.98 -11.55
N THR A 125 8.08 11.71 -12.27
CA THR A 125 7.66 12.90 -13.05
C THR A 125 7.06 12.50 -14.41
N GLY A 126 5.75 12.71 -14.56
CA GLY A 126 5.10 12.92 -15.86
C GLY A 126 4.46 11.73 -16.57
N ARG A 127 4.68 10.48 -16.16
CA ARG A 127 3.99 9.34 -16.81
C ARG A 127 2.70 8.98 -16.04
N SER A 128 1.59 8.89 -16.78
CA SER A 128 0.29 8.43 -16.30
C SER A 128 0.19 6.89 -16.21
N PHE A 129 1.23 6.20 -16.66
CA PHE A 129 1.28 4.76 -16.80
C PHE A 129 2.67 4.26 -16.37
N ILE A 130 2.68 3.14 -15.67
CA ILE A 130 3.88 2.38 -15.34
C ILE A 130 3.69 0.98 -15.90
N SER A 131 4.53 0.60 -16.85
CA SER A 131 4.52 -0.73 -17.41
C SER A 131 4.87 -1.79 -16.36
N ALA A 132 4.43 -3.03 -16.57
CA ALA A 132 4.84 -4.16 -15.72
C ALA A 132 6.37 -4.28 -15.64
N ARG A 133 7.07 -4.01 -16.75
CA ARG A 133 8.53 -3.97 -16.83
C ARG A 133 9.13 -2.91 -15.92
N GLU A 134 8.69 -1.65 -16.03
CA GLU A 134 9.20 -0.56 -15.17
C GLU A 134 8.99 -0.85 -13.68
N LEU A 135 7.88 -1.48 -13.29
CA LEU A 135 7.61 -1.88 -11.89
C LEU A 135 8.53 -2.98 -11.37
N ILE A 136 9.00 -3.85 -12.27
CA ILE A 136 9.95 -4.92 -11.96
C ILE A 136 11.37 -4.34 -11.92
N ASP A 137 11.72 -3.51 -12.90
CA ASP A 137 13.05 -2.88 -13.04
C ASP A 137 13.33 -1.88 -11.91
N LEU A 138 12.32 -1.16 -11.41
CA LEU A 138 12.42 -0.28 -10.21
C LEU A 138 12.94 -1.01 -8.95
N LYS A 139 12.96 -2.35 -8.95
CA LYS A 139 13.42 -3.19 -7.84
C LYS A 139 14.75 -3.87 -8.08
N CYS A 140 15.29 -3.79 -9.29
CA CYS A 140 16.59 -4.34 -9.63
C CYS A 140 17.56 -3.16 -9.78
N PRO A 141 17.99 -2.51 -8.67
CA PRO A 141 19.21 -1.72 -8.75
C PRO A 141 20.30 -2.65 -9.27
N SER A 142 21.13 -2.12 -10.15
CA SER A 142 22.10 -2.77 -11.03
C SER A 142 23.19 -3.64 -10.38
N GLU A 143 22.95 -4.25 -9.23
CA GLU A 143 23.84 -5.23 -8.58
C GLU A 143 24.02 -6.51 -9.41
N CYS A 144 23.23 -6.71 -10.48
CA CYS A 144 23.44 -7.79 -11.45
C CYS A 144 24.24 -7.35 -12.71
N ALA A 145 24.71 -6.09 -12.81
CA ALA A 145 25.41 -5.58 -13.99
C ALA A 145 26.94 -5.57 -13.89
N ASN A 146 27.53 -6.12 -12.81
CA ASN A 146 28.97 -6.33 -12.72
C ASN A 146 29.31 -7.76 -13.14
N THR A 147 29.27 -8.03 -14.44
CA THR A 147 30.14 -9.04 -15.02
C THR A 147 31.33 -8.32 -15.62
N ASP A 148 32.49 -8.59 -15.01
CA ASP A 148 33.81 -8.20 -15.44
C ASP A 148 33.96 -8.24 -16.96
N THR A 149 34.21 -7.07 -17.55
CA THR A 149 34.87 -7.00 -18.85
C THR A 149 36.36 -7.19 -18.56
N PRO A 150 37.00 -8.31 -18.97
CA PRO A 150 38.44 -8.44 -18.82
C PRO A 150 39.08 -7.46 -19.80
N ALA A 151 39.77 -6.46 -19.27
CA ALA A 151 40.65 -5.63 -20.06
C ALA A 151 41.75 -6.52 -20.67
N ASP A 152 41.96 -6.31 -21.97
CA ASP A 152 42.91 -6.99 -22.82
C ASP A 152 44.29 -7.16 -22.19
N GLY A 153 44.76 -8.39 -22.16
CA GLY A 153 46.15 -8.76 -21.92
C GLY A 153 46.65 -9.60 -23.10
N GLU A 154 47.22 -8.94 -24.10
CA GLU A 154 48.08 -9.58 -25.10
C GLU A 154 49.18 -10.40 -24.42
N LYS A 155 49.31 -11.69 -24.78
CA LYS A 155 50.61 -12.34 -25.09
C LYS A 155 50.46 -13.79 -25.58
N SER A 156 50.87 -13.95 -26.85
CA SER A 156 51.71 -15.02 -27.41
C SER A 156 51.38 -16.51 -27.17
N LEU A 157 50.96 -17.15 -28.26
CA LEU A 157 51.54 -18.36 -28.87
C LEU A 157 52.13 -19.43 -27.93
N GLY A 158 51.38 -20.53 -27.76
CA GLY A 158 51.86 -21.78 -27.15
C GLY A 158 51.10 -22.99 -27.69
N ARG A 159 51.56 -23.47 -28.84
CA ARG A 159 51.18 -24.70 -29.55
C ARG A 159 51.35 -25.95 -28.66
N GLY A 160 50.38 -26.89 -28.63
CA GLY A 160 50.62 -28.21 -28.00
C GLY A 160 49.45 -29.19 -27.90
N MET A 161 49.29 -30.00 -28.94
CA MET A 161 48.87 -31.42 -28.96
C MET A 161 47.64 -31.92 -28.19
N VAL A 162 46.63 -32.27 -28.97
CA VAL A 162 45.63 -33.32 -28.71
C VAL A 162 46.31 -34.70 -28.84
N ARG A 163 46.08 -35.60 -27.88
CA ARG A 163 46.05 -37.05 -28.13
C ARG A 163 45.28 -37.82 -27.07
N ASP A 164 44.64 -38.86 -27.57
CA ASP A 164 43.69 -39.79 -26.96
C ASP A 164 44.20 -40.56 -25.74
N GLY A 165 43.25 -41.05 -24.94
CA GLY A 165 43.50 -42.04 -23.90
C GLY A 165 42.19 -42.51 -23.27
N ALA A 166 41.52 -43.45 -23.92
CA ALA A 166 40.47 -44.27 -23.32
C ALA A 166 41.04 -45.12 -22.18
N TYR A 167 40.38 -45.14 -21.02
CA TYR A 167 40.38 -46.28 -20.12
C TYR A 167 39.00 -46.43 -19.48
N GLN A 168 38.45 -47.62 -19.72
CA GLN A 168 37.22 -48.17 -19.19
C GLN A 168 37.63 -49.11 -18.07
N GLU A 169 37.11 -48.95 -16.86
CA GLU A 169 37.07 -50.06 -15.92
C GLU A 169 35.87 -49.93 -14.97
N HIS A 170 35.16 -51.06 -14.89
CA HIS A 170 34.03 -51.35 -14.03
C HIS A 170 34.48 -51.39 -12.57
N LEU A 171 33.61 -50.98 -11.63
CA LEU A 171 33.44 -51.69 -10.36
C LEU A 171 32.09 -51.31 -9.73
N SER A 172 31.21 -52.31 -9.72
CA SER A 172 29.98 -52.33 -8.93
C SER A 172 30.31 -52.90 -7.56
N ILE A 173 29.92 -52.21 -6.49
CA ILE A 173 29.81 -52.80 -5.15
C ILE A 173 28.42 -52.46 -4.63
N GLY A 174 27.58 -53.49 -4.56
CA GLY A 174 26.36 -53.48 -3.76
C GLY A 174 26.70 -53.91 -2.34
N VAL A 175 26.16 -53.22 -1.34
CA VAL A 175 26.08 -53.74 0.03
C VAL A 175 24.64 -53.60 0.50
N SER A 176 24.07 -54.78 0.73
CA SER A 176 22.81 -55.04 1.42
C SER A 176 23.02 -54.90 2.94
N GLY A 177 22.01 -54.35 3.63
CA GLY A 177 21.98 -54.34 5.09
C GLY A 177 20.61 -53.93 5.62
N GLN A 178 19.70 -54.90 5.72
CA GLN A 178 18.52 -54.82 6.55
C GLN A 178 18.92 -54.88 8.03
N THR A 179 18.38 -53.98 8.85
CA THR A 179 18.15 -54.24 10.28
C THR A 179 16.77 -53.73 10.65
N GLN A 180 15.91 -54.67 11.04
CA GLN A 180 14.70 -54.44 11.82
C GLN A 180 15.11 -54.06 13.25
N SER A 181 14.39 -53.12 13.87
CA SER A 181 14.24 -53.11 15.33
C SER A 181 12.94 -52.44 15.76
N GLU A 182 12.45 -52.88 16.91
CA GLU A 182 11.08 -52.92 17.39
C GLU A 182 10.54 -51.60 17.99
N ARG A 183 9.28 -51.32 17.64
CA ARG A 183 8.13 -50.95 18.49
C ARG A 183 8.38 -50.57 19.97
N ILE A 184 8.06 -49.32 20.34
CA ILE A 184 7.47 -48.95 21.64
C ILE A 184 6.33 -47.93 21.42
N GLN A 185 5.19 -48.20 22.04
CA GLN A 185 3.98 -47.37 22.11
C GLN A 185 4.12 -46.32 23.23
N ASP A 186 3.66 -45.09 23.00
CA ASP A 186 2.51 -44.45 23.69
C ASP A 186 2.50 -42.92 23.53
N SER A 187 1.30 -42.40 23.28
CA SER A 187 0.84 -40.98 23.17
C SER A 187 1.29 -40.08 24.35
N PRO A 188 1.18 -38.72 24.32
CA PRO A 188 0.12 -37.91 23.68
C PRO A 188 0.55 -36.53 23.13
N ALA A 189 -0.35 -35.84 22.40
CA ALA A 189 -0.77 -34.45 22.68
C ALA A 189 -1.43 -33.76 21.47
N SER A 190 -2.53 -33.11 21.78
CA SER A 190 -3.25 -32.09 21.01
C SER A 190 -2.33 -31.02 20.41
N LEU A 191 -2.33 -30.91 19.07
CA LEU A 191 -1.79 -29.76 18.35
C LEU A 191 -2.80 -28.61 18.41
N ILE A 192 -2.53 -27.65 19.29
CA ILE A 192 -3.07 -26.29 19.17
C ILE A 192 -2.36 -25.65 17.98
N VAL A 193 -3.10 -25.38 16.91
CA VAL A 193 -2.62 -24.59 15.77
C VAL A 193 -2.52 -23.15 16.23
N GLN A 194 -1.29 -22.69 16.46
CA GLN A 194 -1.00 -21.30 16.79
C GLN A 194 -1.05 -20.47 15.51
N GLU A 195 -1.94 -19.48 15.48
CA GLU A 195 -2.10 -18.52 14.40
C GLU A 195 -0.80 -17.75 14.16
N GLY A 196 -0.18 -17.99 13.00
CA GLY A 196 0.94 -17.19 12.51
C GLY A 196 0.44 -15.84 11.98
N LEU A 197 0.48 -14.81 12.83
CA LEU A 197 0.35 -13.42 12.41
C LEU A 197 1.58 -13.03 11.56
N CYS A 198 1.44 -13.04 10.24
CA CYS A 198 2.45 -12.46 9.35
C CYS A 198 2.39 -10.93 9.45
N VAL A 199 3.20 -10.35 10.35
CA VAL A 199 3.50 -8.92 10.35
C VAL A 199 4.43 -8.65 9.17
N SER A 200 3.87 -8.11 8.09
CA SER A 200 4.64 -7.64 6.95
C SER A 200 5.20 -6.24 7.25
N ASP A 201 6.51 -6.10 7.02
CA ASP A 201 7.28 -4.86 6.81
C ASP A 201 7.36 -3.85 7.98
N ALA A 202 8.31 -4.10 8.89
CA ALA A 202 8.93 -3.05 9.69
C ALA A 202 10.06 -2.38 8.87
N TYR A 203 9.98 -1.07 8.74
CA TYR A 203 10.98 -0.21 8.11
C TYR A 203 12.38 -0.47 8.67
N SER A 204 13.36 -0.60 7.79
CA SER A 204 14.78 -0.63 8.15
C SER A 204 15.18 0.70 8.80
N CYS A 205 15.37 0.70 10.12
CA CYS A 205 16.08 1.78 10.81
C CYS A 205 17.57 1.64 10.53
N THR A 206 18.10 2.39 9.55
CA THR A 206 19.53 2.66 9.48
C THR A 206 19.90 3.74 10.50
N PRO A 207 20.95 3.57 11.32
CA PRO A 207 21.40 4.61 12.22
C PRO A 207 22.15 5.69 11.43
N ILE A 208 21.70 6.94 11.53
CA ILE A 208 22.48 8.09 11.09
C ILE A 208 23.62 8.27 12.09
N ARG A 209 24.85 8.06 11.62
CA ARG A 209 26.09 8.24 12.38
C ARG A 209 26.26 9.73 12.70
N GLY A 210 26.49 10.02 13.97
CA GLY A 210 26.49 11.37 14.52
C GLY A 210 27.52 12.31 13.89
N HIS A 211 27.08 13.54 13.67
CA HIS A 211 27.93 14.72 13.80
C HIS A 211 27.38 15.52 14.98
N GLU A 212 28.28 15.84 15.89
CA GLU A 212 28.02 16.48 17.18
C GLU A 212 27.51 17.92 17.01
N ASP A 213 26.69 18.33 17.99
CA ASP A 213 26.29 19.70 18.30
C ASP A 213 25.59 20.49 17.19
N SER A 214 24.30 20.23 17.03
CA SER A 214 23.36 21.26 16.61
C SER A 214 22.08 21.10 17.41
N GLU A 215 21.80 22.09 18.27
CA GLU A 215 20.50 22.31 18.87
C GLU A 215 19.46 22.38 17.75
N LEU A 216 18.82 21.25 17.46
CA LEU A 216 17.62 21.22 16.63
C LEU A 216 16.49 21.80 17.49
N SER A 217 16.36 23.13 17.44
CA SER A 217 15.09 23.78 17.74
C SER A 217 14.03 23.12 16.87
N LEU A 218 13.16 22.31 17.48
CA LEU A 218 11.97 21.76 16.84
C LEU A 218 11.01 22.94 16.62
N THR A 219 11.26 23.71 15.56
CA THR A 219 10.26 24.57 14.99
C THR A 219 9.19 23.64 14.43
N LEU A 220 8.08 23.55 15.16
CA LEU A 220 6.82 23.06 14.65
C LEU A 220 6.53 23.89 13.39
N VAL A 221 6.89 23.39 12.22
CA VAL A 221 6.41 23.95 10.96
C VAL A 221 4.93 23.60 10.92
N GLU A 222 4.13 24.45 11.57
CA GLU A 222 2.75 24.63 11.17
C GLU A 222 2.80 24.96 9.68
N ILE A 223 2.55 23.96 8.85
CA ILE A 223 2.03 24.18 7.51
C ILE A 223 0.65 24.80 7.74
N VAL A 224 0.66 26.10 8.04
CA VAL A 224 -0.45 26.99 7.79
C VAL A 224 -0.67 26.88 6.29
N ARG A 225 -1.57 25.96 5.91
CA ARG A 225 -2.30 26.11 4.65
C ARG A 225 -3.06 27.40 4.81
N ASN A 226 -2.42 28.49 4.41
CA ASN A 226 -3.11 29.65 3.90
C ASN A 226 -3.95 29.11 2.74
N TYR A 227 -5.20 28.74 3.05
CA TYR A 227 -6.25 28.82 2.07
C TYR A 227 -6.36 30.32 1.74
N SER A 228 -5.50 30.77 0.82
CA SER A 228 -5.84 31.91 -0.01
C SER A 228 -7.16 31.52 -0.66
N LEU A 229 -8.25 32.08 -0.13
CA LEU A 229 -9.52 32.09 -0.82
C LEU A 229 -9.22 32.52 -2.26
N PRO A 230 -9.81 31.83 -3.26
CA PRO A 230 -9.61 32.22 -4.66
C PRO A 230 -9.92 33.72 -4.77
N PRO A 231 -9.11 34.50 -5.51
CA PRO A 231 -9.36 35.91 -5.68
C PRO A 231 -10.80 36.07 -6.14
N THR A 232 -11.57 36.83 -5.38
CA THR A 232 -12.91 37.26 -5.77
C THR A 232 -12.80 37.79 -7.19
N PRO A 233 -13.57 37.26 -8.16
CA PRO A 233 -13.52 37.77 -9.51
C PRO A 233 -13.75 39.29 -9.46
N PRO A 234 -13.02 40.08 -10.27
CA PRO A 234 -13.31 41.50 -10.38
C PRO A 234 -14.80 41.67 -10.71
N PRO A 235 -15.47 42.71 -10.18
CA PRO A 235 -16.86 42.96 -10.51
C PRO A 235 -16.96 43.01 -12.05
N SER A 236 -17.72 42.06 -12.60
CA SER A 236 -18.10 42.06 -14.00
C SER A 236 -18.85 43.37 -14.22
N GLU A 237 -18.16 44.31 -14.85
CA GLU A 237 -18.79 45.41 -15.54
C GLU A 237 -19.64 44.80 -16.67
N GLY A 238 -20.91 45.18 -16.70
CA GLY A 238 -21.75 45.05 -17.86
C GLY A 238 -22.41 43.69 -18.05
N ASP A 239 -23.55 43.51 -17.38
CA ASP A 239 -24.74 43.05 -18.12
C ASP A 239 -25.95 43.88 -17.68
N PRO A 240 -26.73 44.41 -18.64
CA PRO A 240 -27.82 45.35 -18.38
C PRO A 240 -28.96 44.66 -17.64
N SER A 241 -29.41 45.32 -16.58
CA SER A 241 -30.64 44.97 -15.87
C SER A 241 -31.81 44.77 -16.83
N PRO A 242 -32.62 43.71 -16.71
CA PRO A 242 -33.92 43.67 -17.35
C PRO A 242 -34.81 44.72 -16.67
N SER A 243 -34.94 45.87 -17.33
CA SER A 243 -35.89 46.92 -17.00
C SER A 243 -37.32 46.40 -17.19
N THR A 244 -37.80 45.66 -16.19
CA THR A 244 -39.22 45.32 -16.09
C THR A 244 -39.91 46.57 -15.57
N THR A 245 -40.29 47.43 -16.50
CA THR A 245 -41.22 48.53 -16.28
C THR A 245 -42.60 47.93 -16.01
N PRO A 246 -43.20 48.08 -14.82
CA PRO A 246 -44.63 47.91 -14.71
C PRO A 246 -45.27 49.16 -15.33
N SER A 247 -45.78 49.02 -16.55
CA SER A 247 -46.71 49.98 -17.14
C SER A 247 -47.99 49.99 -16.31
N HIS A 248 -47.99 50.77 -15.24
CA HIS A 248 -49.19 51.14 -14.52
C HIS A 248 -49.75 52.40 -15.17
N THR A 249 -50.69 52.17 -16.07
CA THR A 249 -51.68 53.14 -16.52
C THR A 249 -52.25 53.87 -15.30
N ALA A 250 -52.02 55.18 -15.24
CA ALA A 250 -52.64 56.04 -14.25
C ALA A 250 -54.18 55.90 -14.36
N PRO A 251 -54.90 55.57 -13.29
CA PRO A 251 -56.35 55.63 -13.31
C PRO A 251 -56.77 57.09 -13.45
N ILE A 252 -57.42 57.39 -14.58
CA ILE A 252 -58.09 58.66 -14.84
C ILE A 252 -59.18 58.82 -13.77
N LEU A 253 -58.97 59.77 -12.86
CA LEU A 253 -59.95 60.18 -11.86
C LEU A 253 -61.12 60.85 -12.57
N TYR A 254 -62.21 60.11 -12.77
CA TYR A 254 -63.51 60.67 -13.12
C TYR A 254 -64.06 61.42 -11.91
N LEU A 255 -63.97 62.75 -11.93
CA LEU A 255 -64.68 63.65 -11.03
C LEU A 255 -66.18 63.60 -11.39
N GLY A 256 -66.88 62.60 -10.84
CA GLY A 256 -68.34 62.54 -10.84
C GLY A 256 -68.90 63.38 -9.70
N THR A 257 -69.27 64.63 -10.00
CA THR A 257 -70.10 65.47 -9.14
C THR A 257 -71.53 64.95 -9.14
N THR A 258 -71.89 64.10 -8.18
CA THR A 258 -73.30 63.86 -7.88
C THR A 258 -73.58 63.69 -6.40
N SER A 259 -74.54 64.51 -5.95
CA SER A 259 -75.56 64.19 -4.96
C SER A 259 -75.20 64.41 -3.49
N ASN A 260 -75.68 65.54 -2.97
CA ASN A 260 -75.87 65.85 -1.55
C ASN A 260 -76.77 64.78 -0.90
N VAL A 261 -76.16 63.70 -0.42
CA VAL A 261 -76.79 62.71 0.47
C VAL A 261 -76.06 62.78 1.81
N SER A 262 -76.72 63.39 2.79
CA SER A 262 -76.47 63.40 4.23
C SER A 262 -75.04 63.04 4.72
N ASP A 263 -74.24 64.10 4.95
CA ASP A 263 -72.86 64.15 5.44
C ASP A 263 -72.54 63.25 6.67
N ASP A 264 -73.48 63.08 7.60
CA ASP A 264 -73.20 62.39 8.87
C ASP A 264 -72.92 60.88 8.74
N ARG A 265 -73.40 60.22 7.67
CA ARG A 265 -73.15 58.77 7.45
C ARG A 265 -71.79 58.47 6.84
N ILE A 266 -71.20 59.43 6.13
CA ILE A 266 -69.88 59.29 5.50
C ILE A 266 -68.80 59.34 6.58
N ILE A 267 -68.97 60.21 7.58
CA ILE A 267 -68.03 60.36 8.71
C ILE A 267 -67.95 59.07 9.55
N ASP A 268 -69.08 58.42 9.86
CA ASP A 268 -69.09 57.16 10.64
C ASP A 268 -68.43 55.98 9.89
N LEU A 269 -68.62 55.93 8.56
CA LEU A 269 -68.00 54.89 7.73
C LEU A 269 -66.47 55.06 7.66
N ASP A 270 -65.99 56.29 7.53
CA ASP A 270 -64.56 56.55 7.47
C ASP A 270 -63.87 56.41 8.83
N LEU A 271 -64.58 56.69 9.93
CA LEU A 271 -64.11 56.39 11.28
C LEU A 271 -63.93 54.88 11.49
N LYS A 272 -64.92 54.05 11.12
CA LYS A 272 -64.80 52.58 11.20
C LYS A 272 -63.67 52.02 10.34
N LYS A 273 -63.43 52.59 9.16
CA LYS A 273 -62.28 52.22 8.33
C LYS A 273 -60.97 52.62 9.00
N ALA A 274 -60.89 53.80 9.60
CA ALA A 274 -59.70 54.26 10.31
C ALA A 274 -59.39 53.36 11.52
N GLU A 275 -60.40 52.97 12.29
CA GLU A 275 -60.27 52.00 13.39
C GLU A 275 -59.77 50.64 12.89
N ALA A 276 -60.38 50.09 11.82
CA ALA A 276 -59.96 48.82 11.24
C ALA A 276 -58.50 48.87 10.73
N LEU A 277 -58.09 49.98 10.12
CA LEU A 277 -56.70 50.20 9.68
C LEU A 277 -55.75 50.32 10.87
N ALA A 278 -56.15 50.99 11.95
CA ALA A 278 -55.37 51.08 13.17
C ALA A 278 -55.19 49.71 13.84
N SER A 279 -56.25 48.89 13.92
CA SER A 279 -56.17 47.51 14.42
C SER A 279 -55.25 46.66 13.54
N LYS A 280 -55.34 46.79 12.21
CA LYS A 280 -54.45 46.08 11.28
C LYS A 280 -52.99 46.51 11.45
N ALA A 281 -52.72 47.81 11.63
CA ALA A 281 -51.39 48.34 11.86
C ALA A 281 -50.78 47.84 13.18
N LEU A 282 -51.58 47.77 14.26
CA LEU A 282 -51.16 47.18 15.54
C LEU A 282 -50.83 45.70 15.39
N HIS A 283 -51.67 44.94 14.69
CA HIS A 283 -51.42 43.52 14.43
C HIS A 283 -50.11 43.29 13.66
N ILE A 284 -49.87 44.04 12.59
CA ILE A 284 -48.61 43.96 11.81
C ILE A 284 -47.40 44.30 12.69
N ARG A 285 -47.51 45.32 13.55
CA ARG A 285 -46.45 45.68 14.49
C ARG A 285 -46.15 44.54 15.46
N ASP A 286 -47.18 43.91 16.01
CA ASP A 286 -47.02 42.85 16.99
C ASP A 286 -46.42 41.59 16.33
N GLU A 287 -46.85 41.23 15.12
CA GLU A 287 -46.21 40.17 14.31
C GLU A 287 -44.74 40.47 14.02
N PHE A 288 -44.42 41.72 13.66
CA PHE A 288 -43.05 42.14 13.43
C PHE A 288 -42.19 42.00 14.70
N MET A 289 -42.74 42.39 15.86
CA MET A 289 -42.05 42.26 17.14
C MET A 289 -41.82 40.80 17.53
N GLU A 290 -42.81 39.92 17.33
CA GLU A 290 -42.66 38.49 17.56
C GLU A 290 -41.60 37.87 16.65
N ARG A 291 -41.64 38.21 15.35
CA ARG A 291 -40.63 37.74 14.39
C ARG A 291 -39.23 38.22 14.75
N SER A 292 -39.10 39.47 15.19
CA SER A 292 -37.84 40.05 15.67
C SER A 292 -37.29 39.29 16.89
N GLN A 293 -38.16 38.97 17.87
CA GLN A 293 -37.77 38.18 19.04
C GLN A 293 -37.41 36.73 18.67
N SER A 294 -38.14 36.12 17.75
CA SER A 294 -37.85 34.77 17.23
C SER A 294 -36.48 34.71 16.56
N LEU A 295 -36.15 35.70 15.71
CA LEU A 295 -34.83 35.79 15.08
C LEU A 295 -33.70 36.03 16.09
N LYS A 296 -33.95 36.81 17.14
CA LYS A 296 -32.97 36.99 18.24
C LYS A 296 -32.70 35.67 18.97
N ARG A 297 -33.74 34.89 19.30
CA ARG A 297 -33.58 33.56 19.93
C ARG A 297 -32.79 32.62 19.03
N ARG A 298 -33.19 32.51 17.76
CA ARG A 298 -32.48 31.66 16.78
C ARG A 298 -31.01 32.04 16.61
N ARG A 299 -30.66 33.33 16.69
CA ARG A 299 -29.26 33.77 16.65
C ARG A 299 -28.47 33.23 17.84
N VAL A 300 -29.00 33.37 19.06
CA VAL A 300 -28.37 32.84 20.28
C VAL A 300 -28.20 31.32 20.19
N ASP A 301 -29.21 30.59 19.70
CA ASP A 301 -29.14 29.14 19.53
C ASP A 301 -28.06 28.72 18.53
N LEU A 302 -27.92 29.46 17.41
CA LEU A 302 -26.88 29.21 16.42
C LEU A 302 -25.48 29.49 16.97
N GLU A 303 -25.30 30.60 17.70
CA GLU A 303 -24.03 30.92 18.37
C GLU A 303 -23.65 29.86 19.41
N HIS A 304 -24.64 29.34 20.16
CA HIS A 304 -24.41 28.26 21.12
C HIS A 304 -23.99 26.97 20.41
N ASN A 305 -24.71 26.56 19.35
CA ASN A 305 -24.39 25.37 18.57
C ASN A 305 -23.02 25.48 17.89
N GLU A 306 -22.63 26.65 17.40
CA GLU A 306 -21.30 26.90 16.85
C GLU A 306 -20.20 26.69 17.90
N ARG A 307 -20.41 27.20 19.13
CA ARG A 307 -19.48 26.96 20.24
C ARG A 307 -19.40 25.48 20.61
N GLU A 308 -20.53 24.77 20.69
CA GLU A 308 -20.52 23.32 20.97
C GLU A 308 -19.77 22.54 19.90
N ASN A 309 -19.99 22.85 18.62
CA ASN A 309 -19.29 22.18 17.53
C ASN A 309 -17.79 22.51 17.53
N SER A 310 -17.43 23.74 17.88
CA SER A 310 -16.03 24.13 18.09
C SER A 310 -15.37 23.34 19.22
N ILE A 311 -16.06 23.13 20.35
CA ILE A 311 -15.56 22.32 21.46
C ILE A 311 -15.38 20.86 21.03
N ARG A 312 -16.39 20.26 20.38
CA ARG A 312 -16.30 18.87 19.88
C ARG A 312 -15.16 18.67 18.88
N ALA A 313 -14.93 19.65 18.00
CA ALA A 313 -13.83 19.59 17.04
C ALA A 313 -12.47 19.60 17.75
N GLU A 314 -12.31 20.43 18.78
CA GLU A 314 -11.08 20.50 19.58
C GLU A 314 -10.85 19.23 20.41
N GLU A 315 -11.89 18.68 21.02
CA GLU A 315 -11.82 17.38 21.72
C GLU A 315 -11.36 16.26 20.78
N LEU A 316 -11.91 16.21 19.56
CA LEU A 316 -11.50 15.24 18.55
C LEU A 316 -10.04 15.43 18.13
N ARG A 317 -9.57 16.68 18.02
CA ARG A 317 -8.17 17.01 17.72
C ARG A 317 -7.24 16.52 18.82
N LEU A 318 -7.58 16.76 20.09
CA LEU A 318 -6.82 16.29 21.25
C LEU A 318 -6.81 14.76 21.35
N LEU A 319 -7.92 14.10 21.08
CA LEU A 319 -8.00 12.64 21.05
C LEU A 319 -7.09 12.04 19.98
N LYS A 320 -7.09 12.62 18.76
CA LYS A 320 -6.17 12.21 17.68
C LYS A 320 -4.72 12.39 18.09
N LYS A 321 -4.37 13.52 18.72
CA LYS A 321 -3.03 13.78 19.23
C LYS A 321 -2.60 12.75 20.27
N ARG A 322 -3.49 12.40 21.21
CA ARG A 322 -3.23 11.36 22.23
C ARG A 322 -2.98 9.99 21.58
N ARG A 323 -3.85 9.54 20.68
CA ARG A 323 -3.67 8.26 19.97
C ARG A 323 -2.38 8.21 19.16
N PHE A 324 -1.99 9.32 18.54
CA PHE A 324 -0.72 9.40 17.82
C PHE A 324 0.47 9.25 18.78
N SER A 325 0.44 9.92 19.94
CA SER A 325 1.47 9.77 20.98
C SER A 325 1.58 8.32 21.46
N GLU A 326 0.45 7.66 21.73
CA GLU A 326 0.40 6.25 22.15
C GLU A 326 1.01 5.31 21.10
N LEU A 327 0.76 5.57 19.80
CA LEU A 327 1.35 4.81 18.70
C LEU A 327 2.87 4.99 18.61
N VAL A 328 3.36 6.22 18.79
CA VAL A 328 4.81 6.52 18.80
C VAL A 328 5.49 5.81 19.96
N GLU A 329 4.92 5.86 21.18
CA GLU A 329 5.46 5.14 22.33
C GLU A 329 5.46 3.61 22.14
N ALA A 330 4.39 3.07 21.54
CA ALA A 330 4.30 1.64 21.24
C ALA A 330 5.36 1.22 20.21
N GLN A 331 5.60 2.05 19.19
CA GLN A 331 6.64 1.84 18.19
C GLN A 331 8.04 1.88 18.83
N GLU A 332 8.31 2.85 19.69
CA GLU A 332 9.59 2.95 20.40
C GLU A 332 9.85 1.72 21.29
N LYS A 333 8.84 1.27 22.05
CA LYS A 333 8.92 0.02 22.83
C LYS A 333 9.16 -1.20 21.96
N ALA A 334 8.58 -1.27 20.77
CA ALA A 334 8.84 -2.35 19.81
C ALA A 334 10.29 -2.31 19.30
N CYS A 335 10.80 -1.13 18.95
CA CYS A 335 12.20 -0.94 18.53
C CYS A 335 13.20 -1.35 19.63
N ILE A 336 12.93 -1.00 20.89
CA ILE A 336 13.78 -1.40 22.03
C ILE A 336 13.81 -2.93 22.16
N ARG A 337 12.65 -3.59 22.11
CA ARG A 337 12.57 -5.06 22.18
C ARG A 337 13.31 -5.72 21.02
N MET A 338 13.14 -5.21 19.80
CA MET A 338 13.85 -5.73 18.62
C MET A 338 15.37 -5.62 18.80
N ARG A 339 15.88 -4.49 19.30
CA ARG A 339 17.31 -4.30 19.58
C ARG A 339 17.82 -5.29 20.63
N GLN A 340 17.03 -5.57 21.67
CA GLN A 340 17.38 -6.58 22.69
C GLN A 340 17.44 -7.99 22.10
N TYR A 341 16.53 -8.35 21.18
CA TYR A 341 16.58 -9.64 20.51
C TYR A 341 17.80 -9.76 19.59
N THR A 342 18.11 -8.72 18.82
CA THR A 342 19.33 -8.69 18.00
C THR A 342 20.58 -8.86 18.86
N GLN A 343 20.70 -8.14 19.97
CA GLN A 343 21.83 -8.29 20.87
C GLN A 343 21.98 -9.72 21.40
N LYS A 344 20.87 -10.36 21.79
CA LYS A 344 20.90 -11.76 22.25
C LYS A 344 21.31 -12.72 21.14
N LEU A 345 20.86 -12.48 19.90
CA LEU A 345 21.29 -13.28 18.76
C LEU A 345 22.80 -13.15 18.54
N ASP A 346 23.34 -11.93 18.56
CA ASP A 346 24.78 -11.68 18.44
C ASP A 346 25.59 -12.34 19.57
N GLU A 347 25.06 -12.37 20.79
CA GLU A 347 25.66 -13.08 21.93
C GLU A 347 25.68 -14.59 21.70
N THR A 348 24.55 -15.18 21.28
CA THR A 348 24.47 -16.61 20.97
C THR A 348 25.36 -17.03 19.80
N GLU A 349 25.50 -16.16 18.78
CA GLU A 349 26.38 -16.42 17.64
C GLU A 349 27.85 -16.46 18.08
N LYS A 350 28.27 -15.55 18.96
CA LYS A 350 29.62 -15.59 19.55
C LYS A 350 29.87 -16.84 20.39
N GLU A 351 28.87 -17.30 21.14
CA GLU A 351 28.95 -18.54 21.89
C GLU A 351 29.13 -19.74 20.96
N ILE A 352 28.36 -19.82 19.86
CA ILE A 352 28.48 -20.88 18.85
C ILE A 352 29.88 -20.90 18.24
N VAL A 353 30.39 -19.74 17.80
CA VAL A 353 31.76 -19.64 17.24
C VAL A 353 32.82 -20.10 18.25
N THR A 354 32.63 -19.78 19.53
CA THR A 354 33.52 -20.25 20.61
C THR A 354 33.48 -21.77 20.75
N PHE A 355 32.29 -22.38 20.71
CA PHE A 355 32.14 -23.83 20.74
C PHE A 355 32.74 -24.52 19.52
N GLU A 356 32.54 -23.97 18.31
CA GLU A 356 33.14 -24.49 17.07
C GLU A 356 34.67 -24.51 17.17
N THR A 357 35.27 -23.40 17.64
CA THR A 357 36.73 -23.31 17.86
C THR A 357 37.24 -24.36 18.87
N LEU A 358 36.48 -24.62 19.93
CA LEU A 358 36.83 -25.66 20.92
C LEU A 358 36.71 -27.07 20.35
N CYS A 359 35.69 -27.33 19.53
CA CYS A 359 35.51 -28.59 18.82
C CYS A 359 36.67 -28.86 17.86
N GLU A 360 37.05 -27.87 17.04
CA GLU A 360 38.21 -27.96 16.13
C GLU A 360 39.49 -28.29 16.90
N ALA A 361 39.78 -27.59 18.00
CA ALA A 361 40.95 -27.86 18.82
C ALA A 361 40.95 -29.28 19.43
N ARG A 362 39.77 -29.80 19.80
CA ARG A 362 39.63 -31.17 20.32
C ARG A 362 39.81 -32.21 19.21
N GLU A 363 39.29 -31.96 18.01
CA GLU A 363 39.49 -32.83 16.86
C GLU A 363 40.97 -32.93 16.49
N GLU A 364 41.71 -31.81 16.45
CA GLU A 364 43.15 -31.81 16.24
C GLU A 364 43.91 -32.62 17.31
N SER A 365 43.51 -32.51 18.57
CA SER A 365 44.09 -33.30 19.67
C SER A 365 43.86 -34.80 19.47
N LEU A 366 42.65 -35.19 19.06
CA LEU A 366 42.31 -36.59 18.80
C LEU A 366 43.05 -37.17 17.59
N ILE A 367 43.28 -36.36 16.55
CA ILE A 367 44.10 -36.74 15.40
C ILE A 367 45.53 -37.05 15.86
N LYS A 368 46.14 -36.18 16.68
CA LYS A 368 47.50 -36.40 17.23
C LYS A 368 47.58 -37.66 18.11
N GLU A 369 46.57 -37.91 18.95
CA GLU A 369 46.48 -39.13 19.76
C GLU A 369 46.40 -40.38 18.88
N ARG A 370 45.58 -40.36 17.81
CA ARG A 370 45.49 -41.47 16.85
C ARG A 370 46.83 -41.73 16.13
N GLU A 371 47.52 -40.68 15.71
CA GLU A 371 48.85 -40.80 15.10
C GLU A 371 49.91 -41.40 16.05
N GLU A 372 49.82 -41.11 17.34
CA GLU A 372 50.66 -41.74 18.36
C GLU A 372 50.34 -43.23 18.53
N ILE A 373 49.05 -43.59 18.59
CA ILE A 373 48.63 -45.00 18.67
C ILE A 373 49.17 -45.79 17.48
N ILE A 374 48.98 -45.28 16.25
CA ILE A 374 49.50 -45.91 15.03
C ILE A 374 51.03 -46.09 15.11
N ARG A 375 51.76 -45.10 15.65
CA ARG A 375 53.21 -45.22 15.86
C ARG A 375 53.57 -46.34 16.83
N ILE A 376 52.84 -46.48 17.94
CA ILE A 376 53.05 -47.55 18.91
C ILE A 376 52.72 -48.92 18.29
N GLU A 377 51.61 -49.04 17.57
CA GLU A 377 51.20 -50.26 16.88
C GLU A 377 52.29 -50.74 15.90
N ASN A 378 52.84 -49.83 15.09
CA ASN A 378 53.95 -50.15 14.18
C ASN A 378 55.21 -50.66 14.92
N VAL A 379 55.51 -50.14 16.12
CA VAL A 379 56.65 -50.62 16.93
C VAL A 379 56.39 -52.03 17.44
N ILE A 380 55.16 -52.31 17.88
CA ILE A 380 54.76 -53.65 18.34
C ILE A 380 54.87 -54.65 17.19
N GLU A 381 54.35 -54.33 16.00
CA GLU A 381 54.44 -55.18 14.81
C GLU A 381 55.89 -55.49 14.43
N LEU A 382 56.79 -54.50 14.53
CA LEU A 382 58.21 -54.71 14.30
C LEU A 382 58.82 -55.67 15.33
N TRP A 383 58.43 -55.57 16.61
CA TRP A 383 58.91 -56.46 17.67
C TRP A 383 58.43 -57.90 17.49
N ASP A 384 57.17 -58.10 17.10
CA ASP A 384 56.60 -59.43 16.85
C ASP A 384 57.23 -60.15 15.64
N SER A 385 57.98 -59.42 14.81
CA SER A 385 58.68 -59.97 13.64
C SER A 385 60.08 -60.55 13.94
N PHE A 386 60.62 -60.33 15.15
CA PHE A 386 61.90 -60.89 15.63
C PHE A 386 61.70 -62.18 16.41
#